data_AF-A0A352KTL8-F1
#
_entry.id   AF-A0A352KTL8-F1
#
_cell.length_a   1.000
_cell.length_b   1.000
_cell.length_c   1.000
_cell.angle_alpha   90.00
_cell.angle_beta   90.00
_cell.angle_gamma   90.00
#
_symmetry.space_group_name_H-M   'P 1'
#
loop_
_entity.id
_entity.type
_entity.pdbx_description
1 polymer ?
#
loop_
_entity_poly.entity_id
_entity_poly.type
_entity_poly.pdbx_seq_one_letter_code
_entity_poly.pdbx_strand_id
1 'polypeptide(L)'
;MKKFLTIIKAFWQRALTYRFTVIAYRIGEMGEIVVLILMWTAIYGTQEVIKGFTLPEMITYILAGNLFHVMVRNFLSTVVAGDIKEGQLSMFLIKPMSYFSYILAREIGRISLATILSVISQFIVISFFLNAFIWNFDSVYLLVIFIMLVLAFVTELLLSY
;
A
#
# COMPACT_ATOMS: atom_id res chain seq x y z
N MET A 1 -25.37 -7.34 -2.25
CA MET A 1 -24.12 -7.76 -2.92
C MET A 1 -23.96 -7.18 -4.33
N LYS A 2 -24.91 -7.34 -5.27
CA LYS A 2 -24.78 -6.77 -6.64
C LYS A 2 -24.44 -5.27 -6.66
N LYS A 3 -25.19 -4.44 -5.91
CA LYS A 3 -24.95 -2.98 -5.80
C LYS A 3 -23.51 -2.63 -5.34
N PHE A 4 -22.97 -3.40 -4.38
CA PHE A 4 -21.64 -3.18 -3.82
C PHE A 4 -20.54 -3.41 -4.86
N LEU A 5 -20.60 -4.54 -5.57
CA LEU A 5 -19.66 -4.85 -6.64
C LEU A 5 -19.77 -3.89 -7.84
N THR A 6 -20.98 -3.42 -8.15
CA THR A 6 -21.20 -2.42 -9.20
C THR A 6 -20.47 -1.11 -8.88
N ILE A 7 -20.49 -0.65 -7.62
CA ILE A 7 -19.77 0.55 -7.20
C ILE A 7 -18.26 0.34 -7.35
N ILE A 8 -17.73 -0.78 -6.87
CA ILE A 8 -16.30 -1.11 -7.03
C ILE A 8 -15.90 -1.07 -8.52
N LYS A 9 -16.69 -1.73 -9.38
CA LYS A 9 -16.44 -1.76 -10.83
C LYS A 9 -16.47 -0.36 -11.46
N ALA A 10 -17.39 0.51 -11.03
CA ALA A 10 -17.45 1.89 -11.52
C ALA A 10 -16.19 2.68 -11.13
N PHE A 11 -15.68 2.51 -9.91
CA PHE A 11 -14.41 3.14 -9.49
C PHE A 11 -13.21 2.61 -10.27
N TRP A 12 -13.19 1.31 -10.59
CA TRP A 12 -12.15 0.74 -11.45
C TRP A 12 -12.20 1.31 -12.86
N GLN A 13 -13.39 1.41 -13.45
CA GLN A 13 -13.56 2.02 -14.78
C GLN A 13 -13.09 3.49 -14.78
N ARG A 14 -13.42 4.25 -13.72
CA ARG A 14 -12.96 5.63 -13.56
C ARG A 14 -11.43 5.70 -13.47
N ALA A 15 -10.80 4.85 -12.68
CA ALA A 15 -9.34 4.81 -12.57
C ALA A 15 -8.67 4.42 -13.90
N LEU A 16 -9.23 3.42 -14.59
CA LEU A 16 -8.72 2.94 -15.89
C LEU A 16 -9.02 3.91 -17.05
N THR A 17 -9.93 4.87 -16.88
CA THR A 17 -10.09 5.97 -17.85
C THR A 17 -8.79 6.75 -17.99
N TYR A 18 -8.05 6.93 -16.88
CA TYR A 18 -6.72 7.55 -16.84
C TYR A 18 -5.61 6.50 -16.71
N ARG A 19 -5.69 5.41 -17.47
CA ARG A 19 -4.72 4.30 -17.43
C ARG A 19 -3.25 4.73 -17.55
N PHE A 20 -2.94 5.75 -18.35
CA PHE A 20 -1.58 6.25 -18.49
C PHE A 20 -1.05 6.85 -17.18
N THR A 21 -1.89 7.59 -16.45
CA THR A 21 -1.56 8.09 -15.12
C THR A 21 -1.25 6.93 -14.18
N VAL A 22 -2.10 5.89 -14.18
CA VAL A 22 -1.90 4.72 -13.34
C VAL A 22 -0.57 4.03 -13.64
N ILE A 23 -0.25 3.81 -14.92
CA ILE A 23 1.00 3.19 -15.36
C ILE A 23 2.20 4.08 -14.99
N ALA A 24 2.13 5.39 -15.25
CA ALA A 24 3.20 6.32 -14.91
C ALA A 24 3.51 6.31 -13.41
N TYR A 25 2.49 6.26 -12.55
CA TYR A 25 2.69 6.09 -11.11
C TYR A 25 3.40 4.78 -10.75
N ARG A 26 3.07 3.66 -11.43
CA ARG A 26 3.75 2.38 -11.18
C ARG A 26 5.21 2.40 -11.62
N ILE A 27 5.50 3.00 -12.77
CA ILE A 27 6.88 3.14 -13.26
C ILE A 27 7.70 4.03 -12.32
N GLY A 28 7.13 5.15 -11.87
CA GLY A 28 7.78 6.04 -10.89
C GLY A 28 8.09 5.33 -9.58
N GLU A 29 7.13 4.59 -9.03
CA GLU A 29 7.29 3.78 -7.82
C GLU A 29 8.41 2.74 -7.96
N MET A 30 8.46 2.01 -9.08
CA MET A 30 9.57 1.07 -9.35
C MET A 30 10.91 1.80 -9.42
N GLY A 31 10.95 2.94 -10.11
CA GLY A 31 12.15 3.75 -10.27
C GLY A 31 12.69 4.25 -8.94
N GLU A 32 11.82 4.71 -8.05
CA GLU A 32 12.18 5.15 -6.69
C GLU A 32 12.86 4.04 -5.90
N ILE A 33 12.30 2.83 -5.91
CA ILE A 33 12.89 1.67 -5.23
C ILE A 33 14.25 1.31 -5.83
N VAL A 34 14.37 1.29 -7.16
CA VAL A 34 15.63 0.97 -7.85
C VAL A 34 16.71 2.01 -7.51
N VAL A 35 16.38 3.30 -7.55
CA VAL A 35 17.30 4.38 -7.19
C VAL A 35 17.77 4.21 -5.75
N LEU A 36 16.88 3.88 -4.82
CA LEU A 36 17.23 3.67 -3.42
C LEU A 36 18.17 2.47 -3.24
N ILE A 37 17.94 1.36 -3.95
CA ILE A 37 18.83 0.19 -3.93
C ILE A 37 20.22 0.54 -4.48
N LEU A 38 20.28 1.26 -5.60
CA LEU A 38 21.55 1.70 -6.20
C LEU A 38 22.31 2.64 -5.28
N MET A 39 21.60 3.56 -4.63
CA MET A 39 22.17 4.48 -3.65
C MET A 39 22.79 3.71 -2.48
N TRP A 40 22.07 2.75 -1.89
CA TRP A 40 22.61 1.93 -0.81
C TRP A 40 23.76 1.05 -1.27
N THR A 41 23.70 0.47 -2.46
CA THR A 41 24.81 -0.30 -3.04
C THR A 41 26.08 0.56 -3.15
N ALA A 42 25.94 1.82 -3.59
CA ALA A 42 27.05 2.76 -3.65
C ALA A 42 27.58 3.18 -2.27
N ILE A 43 26.70 3.33 -1.28
CA ILE A 43 27.07 3.65 0.11
C ILE A 43 27.87 2.52 0.75
N TYR A 44 27.48 1.26 0.51
CA TYR A 44 28.21 0.12 1.05
C TYR A 44 29.64 0.08 0.49
N GLY A 45 29.85 0.26 -0.82
CA GLY A 45 31.19 0.43 -1.39
C GLY A 45 32.18 -0.66 -0.97
N THR A 46 33.05 -0.35 0.01
CA THR A 46 34.01 -1.29 0.62
C THR A 46 33.63 -1.77 2.03
N GLN A 47 32.59 -1.21 2.64
CA GLN A 47 32.07 -1.62 3.95
C GLN A 47 31.13 -2.81 3.76
N GLU A 48 31.39 -3.90 4.48
CA GLU A 48 30.51 -5.08 4.45
C GLU A 48 29.26 -4.91 5.32
N VAL A 49 29.38 -4.12 6.40
CA VAL A 49 28.33 -3.93 7.40
C VAL A 49 28.18 -2.46 7.76
N ILE A 50 26.95 -1.93 7.64
CA ILE A 50 26.59 -0.58 8.06
C ILE A 50 25.48 -0.67 9.11
N LYS A 51 25.76 -0.15 10.31
CA LYS A 51 24.81 -0.17 11.45
C LYS A 51 24.25 -1.56 11.77
N GLY A 52 25.06 -2.60 11.59
CA GLY A 52 24.67 -3.99 11.86
C GLY A 52 23.89 -4.67 10.74
N PHE A 53 23.69 -4.01 9.60
CA PHE A 53 23.09 -4.62 8.41
C PHE A 53 24.17 -4.86 7.35
N THR A 54 24.09 -5.99 6.68
CA THR A 54 24.77 -6.26 5.41
C THR A 54 23.96 -5.69 4.24
N LEU A 55 24.59 -5.56 3.07
CA LEU A 55 23.90 -5.06 1.87
C LEU A 55 22.64 -5.90 1.52
N PRO A 56 22.66 -7.25 1.51
CA PRO A 56 21.45 -8.05 1.27
C PRO A 56 20.34 -7.79 2.30
N GLU A 57 20.67 -7.62 3.57
CA GLU A 57 19.68 -7.31 4.62
C GLU A 57 19.08 -5.91 4.42
N MET A 58 19.89 -4.92 4.03
CA MET A 58 19.40 -3.57 3.72
C MET A 58 18.48 -3.56 2.49
N ILE A 59 18.84 -4.29 1.43
CA ILE A 59 17.99 -4.43 0.23
C ILE A 59 16.68 -5.14 0.59
N THR A 60 16.74 -6.20 1.40
CA THR A 60 15.56 -6.92 1.89
C THR A 60 14.66 -5.99 2.70
N TYR A 61 15.23 -5.17 3.59
CA TYR A 61 14.50 -4.18 4.37
C TYR A 61 13.77 -3.16 3.48
N ILE A 62 14.44 -2.62 2.45
CA ILE A 62 13.82 -1.66 1.52
C ILE A 62 12.64 -2.31 0.78
N LEU A 63 12.83 -3.52 0.25
CA LEU A 63 11.82 -4.21 -0.53
C LEU A 63 10.61 -4.63 0.33
N ALA A 64 10.86 -5.23 1.50
CA ALA A 64 9.80 -5.63 2.42
C ALA A 64 9.09 -4.42 3.05
N GLY A 65 9.82 -3.37 3.40
CA GLY A 65 9.27 -2.14 3.98
C GLY A 65 8.28 -1.45 3.03
N ASN A 66 8.59 -1.41 1.73
CA ASN A 66 7.67 -0.89 0.72
C ASN A 66 6.39 -1.72 0.61
N LEU A 67 6.49 -3.05 0.71
CA LEU A 67 5.33 -3.94 0.69
C LEU A 67 4.43 -3.73 1.93
N PHE A 68 5.04 -3.60 3.10
CA PHE A 68 4.32 -3.34 4.34
C PHE A 68 3.64 -1.96 4.37
N HIS A 69 4.29 -0.93 3.80
CA HIS A 69 3.71 0.41 3.72
C HIS A 69 2.37 0.42 2.96
N VAL A 70 2.25 -0.38 1.89
CA VAL A 70 0.99 -0.52 1.13
C VAL A 70 -0.11 -1.19 1.95
N MET A 71 0.25 -2.10 2.87
CA MET A 71 -0.71 -2.84 3.71
C MET A 71 -1.24 -2.01 4.89
N VAL A 72 -0.42 -1.11 5.45
CA VAL A 72 -0.76 -0.36 6.69
C VAL A 72 -1.64 0.86 6.43
N ARG A 73 -1.61 1.41 5.21
CA ARG A 73 -2.26 2.67 4.83
C ARG A 73 -3.78 2.66 5.05
N ASN A 74 -4.32 3.58 5.87
CA ASN A 74 -5.76 3.73 6.13
C ASN A 74 -6.29 5.11 5.71
N PHE A 75 -7.51 5.17 5.16
CA PHE A 75 -8.14 6.41 4.65
C PHE A 75 -9.57 6.64 5.13
N LEU A 76 -10.15 5.67 5.84
CA LEU A 76 -11.60 5.65 6.04
C LEU A 76 -12.06 6.78 6.96
N SER A 77 -11.30 7.07 8.01
CA SER A 77 -11.56 8.13 8.99
C SER A 77 -11.66 9.50 8.33
N THR A 78 -10.66 9.87 7.52
CA THR A 78 -10.58 11.15 6.81
C THR A 78 -11.74 11.36 5.85
N VAL A 79 -12.15 10.30 5.14
CA VAL A 79 -13.25 10.37 4.17
C VAL A 79 -14.58 10.61 4.88
N VAL A 80 -14.86 9.85 5.94
CA VAL A 80 -16.10 10.01 6.72
C VAL A 80 -16.16 11.40 7.37
N ALA A 81 -15.04 11.88 7.94
CA ALA A 81 -14.98 13.21 8.54
C ALA A 81 -15.26 14.32 7.51
N GLY A 82 -14.74 14.19 6.29
CA GLY A 82 -15.02 15.11 5.18
C GLY A 82 -16.49 15.12 4.78
N ASP A 83 -17.08 13.95 4.57
CA ASP A 83 -18.50 13.82 4.19
C ASP A 83 -19.45 14.41 5.26
N ILE A 84 -19.09 14.31 6.55
CA ILE A 84 -19.83 14.95 7.66
C ILE A 84 -19.68 16.47 7.59
N LYS A 85 -18.44 16.96 7.47
CA LYS A 85 -18.13 18.40 7.42
C LYS A 85 -18.82 19.11 6.26
N GLU A 86 -18.95 18.44 5.12
CA GLU A 86 -19.58 18.98 3.91
C GLU A 86 -21.10 18.75 3.85
N GLY A 87 -21.70 18.09 4.84
CA GLY A 87 -23.14 17.80 4.87
C GLY A 87 -23.59 16.74 3.84
N GLN A 88 -22.66 16.06 3.19
CA GLN A 88 -22.95 15.02 2.18
C GLN A 88 -23.64 13.80 2.81
N LEU A 89 -23.35 13.52 4.09
CA LEU A 89 -24.00 12.44 4.84
C LEU A 89 -25.53 12.59 4.87
N SER A 90 -26.03 13.80 5.16
CA SER A 90 -27.47 14.09 5.25
C SER A 90 -28.18 13.84 3.91
N MET A 91 -27.54 14.20 2.79
CA MET A 91 -28.05 13.91 1.45
C MET A 91 -28.00 12.43 1.08
N PHE A 92 -27.19 11.64 1.80
CA PHE A 92 -27.10 10.20 1.57
C PHE A 92 -28.20 9.43 2.32
N LEU A 93 -28.66 9.93 3.47
CA LEU A 93 -29.69 9.26 4.30
C LEU A 93 -31.03 9.06 3.58
N ILE A 94 -31.35 9.90 2.60
CA ILE A 94 -32.56 9.78 1.76
C ILE A 94 -32.45 8.72 0.66
N LYS A 95 -31.26 8.15 0.43
CA LYS A 95 -31.04 7.15 -0.62
C LYS A 95 -31.37 5.75 -0.10
N PRO A 96 -31.89 4.84 -0.94
CA PRO A 96 -32.22 3.46 -0.55
C PRO A 96 -30.95 2.58 -0.49
N MET A 97 -29.92 3.05 0.21
CA MET A 97 -28.65 2.37 0.42
C MET A 97 -28.00 2.86 1.72
N SER A 98 -27.51 1.92 2.53
CA SER A 98 -26.71 2.27 3.73
C SER A 98 -25.47 3.06 3.33
N TYR A 99 -25.26 4.19 3.99
CA TYR A 99 -24.07 5.05 3.83
C TYR A 99 -22.78 4.26 4.06
N PHE A 100 -22.74 3.45 5.12
CA PHE A 100 -21.57 2.65 5.46
C PHE A 100 -21.21 1.64 4.36
N SER A 101 -22.21 0.93 3.83
CA SER A 101 -22.00 0.00 2.70
C SER A 101 -21.54 0.73 1.44
N TYR A 102 -22.00 1.95 1.22
CA TYR A 102 -21.59 2.76 0.08
C TYR A 102 -20.14 3.23 0.19
N ILE A 103 -19.76 3.81 1.33
CA ILE A 103 -18.38 4.26 1.56
C ILE A 103 -17.43 3.09 1.45
N LEU A 104 -17.73 1.95 2.10
CA LEU A 104 -16.87 0.78 2.01
C LEU A 104 -16.68 0.35 0.55
N ALA A 105 -17.76 0.27 -0.24
CA ALA A 105 -17.67 -0.08 -1.65
C ALA A 105 -16.85 0.94 -2.46
N ARG A 106 -17.06 2.23 -2.19
CA ARG A 106 -16.33 3.35 -2.82
C ARG A 106 -14.85 3.30 -2.51
N GLU A 107 -14.49 3.17 -1.24
CA GLU A 107 -13.10 3.21 -0.76
C GLU A 107 -12.34 1.96 -1.18
N ILE A 108 -12.97 0.77 -1.08
CA ILE A 108 -12.42 -0.47 -1.62
C ILE A 108 -12.20 -0.30 -3.13
N GLY A 109 -13.20 0.17 -3.88
CA GLY A 109 -13.05 0.36 -5.32
C GLY A 109 -11.95 1.37 -5.71
N ARG A 110 -11.80 2.45 -4.93
CA ARG A 110 -10.78 3.48 -5.14
C ARG A 110 -9.37 2.95 -4.89
N ILE A 111 -9.17 2.22 -3.80
CA ILE A 111 -7.84 1.81 -3.33
C ILE A 111 -7.42 0.48 -3.96
N SER A 112 -8.35 -0.48 -4.12
CA SER A 112 -7.99 -1.86 -4.48
C SER A 112 -7.22 -1.97 -5.78
N LEU A 113 -7.62 -1.24 -6.83
CA LEU A 113 -6.92 -1.31 -8.12
C LEU A 113 -5.48 -0.79 -7.99
N ALA A 114 -5.30 0.35 -7.33
CA ALA A 114 -3.99 0.94 -7.10
C ALA A 114 -3.11 0.03 -6.23
N THR A 115 -3.67 -0.54 -5.17
CA THR A 115 -2.98 -1.50 -4.29
C THR A 115 -2.58 -2.76 -5.04
N ILE A 116 -3.48 -3.36 -5.82
CA ILE A 116 -3.16 -4.56 -6.61
C ILE A 116 -2.01 -4.26 -7.58
N LEU A 117 -2.06 -3.13 -8.29
CA LEU A 117 -1.00 -2.76 -9.23
C LEU A 117 0.32 -2.41 -8.53
N SER A 118 0.28 -1.83 -7.33
CA SER A 118 1.45 -1.55 -6.48
C SER A 118 2.09 -2.84 -5.97
N VAL A 119 1.28 -3.80 -5.54
CA VAL A 119 1.78 -5.12 -5.10
C VAL A 119 2.43 -5.84 -6.30
N ILE A 120 1.79 -5.81 -7.47
CA ILE A 120 2.36 -6.37 -8.70
C ILE A 120 3.68 -5.69 -9.07
N SER A 121 3.75 -4.35 -9.01
CA SER A 121 4.98 -3.61 -9.34
C SER A 121 6.12 -3.97 -8.38
N GLN A 122 5.84 -4.07 -7.10
CA GLN A 122 6.81 -4.46 -6.08
C GLN A 122 7.30 -5.90 -6.28
N PHE A 123 6.41 -6.84 -6.58
CA PHE A 123 6.82 -8.21 -6.89
C PHE A 123 7.69 -8.28 -8.14
N ILE A 124 7.42 -7.46 -9.16
CA ILE A 124 8.30 -7.33 -10.33
C ILE A 124 9.69 -6.87 -9.89
N VAL A 125 9.81 -5.82 -9.07
CA VAL A 125 11.12 -5.35 -8.60
C VAL A 125 11.83 -6.42 -7.77
N ILE A 126 11.13 -7.06 -6.81
CA ILE A 126 11.69 -8.15 -5.99
C ILE A 126 12.24 -9.27 -6.87
N SER A 127 11.56 -9.61 -7.98
CA SER A 127 12.00 -10.67 -8.89
C SER A 127 13.38 -10.41 -9.51
N PHE A 128 13.75 -9.15 -9.74
CA PHE A 128 15.08 -8.77 -10.24
C PHE A 128 16.18 -8.83 -9.16
N PHE A 129 15.82 -8.75 -7.89
CA PHE A 129 16.75 -8.71 -6.75
C PHE A 129 16.69 -9.98 -5.87
N LEU A 130 16.15 -11.09 -6.37
CA LEU A 130 15.98 -12.34 -5.62
C LEU A 130 17.28 -12.85 -4.97
N ASN A 131 18.42 -12.67 -5.64
CA ASN A 131 19.72 -13.12 -5.12
C ASN A 131 20.16 -12.35 -3.86
N ALA A 132 19.70 -11.12 -3.69
CA ALA A 132 19.99 -10.29 -2.52
C ALA A 132 18.85 -10.32 -1.49
N PHE A 133 17.68 -10.87 -1.84
CA PHE A 133 16.51 -10.90 -0.97
C PHE A 133 16.57 -12.13 -0.05
N ILE A 134 16.63 -11.88 1.24
CA ILE A 134 16.71 -12.94 2.25
C ILE A 134 15.30 -13.39 2.63
N TRP A 135 14.98 -14.64 2.32
CA TRP A 135 13.74 -15.27 2.76
C TRP A 135 13.94 -15.95 4.10
N ASN A 136 13.14 -15.57 5.10
CA ASN A 136 13.08 -16.25 6.38
C ASN A 136 11.64 -16.69 6.67
N PHE A 137 11.44 -18.00 6.77
CA PHE A 137 10.13 -18.62 7.01
C PHE A 137 9.99 -19.19 8.43
N ASP A 138 10.85 -18.77 9.36
CA ASP A 138 10.69 -19.13 10.76
C ASP A 138 9.35 -18.59 11.29
N SER A 139 8.61 -19.45 11.99
CA SER A 139 7.30 -19.12 12.55
C SER A 139 7.37 -17.99 13.56
N VAL A 140 8.48 -17.87 14.31
CA VAL A 140 8.65 -16.80 15.30
C VAL A 140 8.79 -15.44 14.62
N TYR A 141 9.65 -15.33 13.59
CA TYR A 141 9.83 -14.07 12.86
C TYR A 141 8.55 -13.65 12.12
N LEU A 142 7.82 -14.61 11.53
CA LEU A 142 6.52 -14.33 10.90
C LEU A 142 5.49 -13.80 11.90
N LEU A 143 5.43 -14.36 13.10
CA LEU A 143 4.54 -13.89 14.16
C LEU A 143 4.92 -12.47 14.63
N VAL A 144 6.22 -12.17 14.76
CA VAL A 144 6.70 -10.83 15.10
C VAL A 144 6.32 -9.82 14.00
N ILE A 145 6.54 -10.14 12.73
CA ILE A 145 6.15 -9.28 11.60
C ILE A 145 4.64 -9.03 11.61
N PHE A 146 3.83 -10.06 11.86
CA PHE A 146 2.38 -9.92 11.94
C PHE A 146 1.97 -8.96 13.08
N ILE A 147 2.56 -9.10 14.27
CA ILE A 147 2.31 -8.17 15.39
C ILE A 147 2.73 -6.75 15.02
N MET A 148 3.90 -6.57 14.39
CA MET A 148 4.37 -5.25 13.95
C MET A 148 3.42 -4.60 12.93
N LEU A 149 2.86 -5.37 12.00
CA LEU A 149 1.87 -4.87 11.04
C LEU A 149 0.57 -4.44 11.73
N VAL A 150 0.08 -5.21 12.71
CA VAL A 150 -1.10 -4.83 13.50
C VAL A 150 -0.83 -3.53 14.27
N LEU A 151 0.32 -3.42 14.92
CA LEU A 151 0.70 -2.20 15.64
C LEU A 151 0.82 -1.01 14.69
N ALA A 152 1.47 -1.18 13.53
CA ALA A 152 1.62 -0.14 12.53
C ALA A 152 0.25 0.35 12.01
N PHE A 153 -0.68 -0.56 11.78
CA PHE A 153 -2.06 -0.21 11.40
C PHE A 153 -2.78 0.58 12.50
N VAL A 154 -2.63 0.19 13.77
CA VAL A 154 -3.21 0.93 14.89
C VAL A 154 -2.59 2.33 15.01
N THR A 155 -1.27 2.46 14.85
CA THR A 155 -0.61 3.77 14.89
C THR A 155 -1.07 4.67 13.75
N GLU A 156 -1.20 4.14 12.53
CA GLU A 156 -1.70 4.90 11.38
C GLU A 156 -3.15 5.36 11.62
N LEU A 157 -3.98 4.47 12.17
CA LEU A 157 -5.36 4.81 12.52
C LEU A 157 -5.40 5.96 13.54
N LEU A 158 -4.57 5.94 14.58
CA LEU A 158 -4.51 6.98 15.60
C LEU A 158 -3.99 8.32 15.06
N LEU A 159 -2.99 8.30 14.16
CA LEU A 159 -2.44 9.50 13.52
C LEU A 159 -3.40 10.12 12.49
N SER A 160 -4.35 9.34 11.96
CA SER A 160 -5.33 9.82 10.98
C SER A 160 -6.45 10.69 11.56
N TYR A 161 -6.47 10.90 12.88
CA TYR A 161 -7.38 11.78 13.63
C TYR A 161 -6.68 13.06 14.07
#